data_AF-A0A067C4B0-F1
#
_entry.id   AF-A0A067C4B0-F1
#
_cell.length_a   1.000
_cell.length_b   1.000
_cell.length_c   1.000
_cell.angle_alpha   90.00
_cell.angle_beta   90.00
_cell.angle_gamma   90.00
#
_symmetry.space_group_name_H-M   'P 1'
#
loop_
_entity.id
_entity.type
_entity.pdbx_description
1 polymer ?
#
loop_
_entity_poly.entity_id
_entity_poly.type
_entity_poly.pdbx_seq_one_letter_code
_entity_poly.pdbx_strand_id
1 'polypeptide(L)'
;MTETAPDAGVALYRIESILAGDSSSLGLLVAPPLSDDTPILAAAGVQLVLLHAALAIPPPEYALYQAFTVYACSQVLLDAPPLGPRRARVTVVPLTPTGAIDDALVRRCCEPQTREEKLVCGAAFCELPAVIVYQDVPYIADAVSPELTPGSLLPTTGKTYAETARMKAPGTSVDMAQHLYRARQARAKPGMLAKATPPKKRTYIHLIPQLCTVHPLPCALWHDLKRLPTILYLWEKDLAEATLRRRWQWPHPLTEALTAASAKLSYSNERLAFLGDGVLKLVLTIDAIQSGQWQLTDAMRDQRLRRLQNATLCAVAESANLLPYVDLVGFHGSWFQPLLSDTTLPPPEDALTPSTRIKTYATVVEALLGAAYDAAGVAGAMTMAHHLELVSTRNVDLPRKAWALPAPTSCNWQLGSFGPPIDQPAVATSVAACVSTSLSGGTEAATDGPKLLGEALQYAATAIDLYATGTDPGEMTRRRHFVTRASLGARLVDTHVVPTPAPSATALGAAYESVLGAVAANAGVEAALAFATAWSRPLLVSALVDLVPVLRARDE
;
A
#
# COMPACT_ATOMS: atom_id res chain seq x y z
N MET A 1 3.57 41.89 -5.89
CA MET A 1 2.81 40.82 -6.56
C MET A 1 1.63 40.50 -5.65
N THR A 2 0.41 40.70 -6.14
CA THR A 2 -0.82 40.47 -5.37
C THR A 2 -1.15 38.97 -5.40
N GLU A 3 -0.51 38.20 -4.53
CA GLU A 3 -0.95 36.83 -4.25
C GLU A 3 -2.24 36.92 -3.44
N THR A 4 -3.35 36.54 -4.06
CA THR A 4 -4.64 36.45 -3.37
C THR A 4 -4.59 35.28 -2.38
N ALA A 5 -5.13 35.47 -1.17
CA ALA A 5 -5.40 34.37 -0.25
C ALA A 5 -6.39 33.39 -0.91
N PRO A 6 -6.43 32.09 -0.51
CA PRO A 6 -7.50 31.22 -0.98
C PRO A 6 -8.86 31.86 -0.65
N ASP A 7 -9.72 32.01 -1.66
CA ASP A 7 -11.09 32.54 -1.48
C ASP A 7 -11.95 31.62 -0.60
N ALA A 8 -11.52 30.37 -0.41
CA ALA A 8 -12.07 29.40 0.52
C ALA A 8 -11.31 29.43 1.86
N GLY A 9 -12.03 29.34 2.98
CA GLY A 9 -11.44 29.30 4.32
C GLY A 9 -10.39 28.20 4.48
N VAL A 10 -9.38 28.44 5.33
CA VAL A 10 -8.29 27.48 5.59
C VAL A 10 -8.57 26.74 6.88
N ALA A 11 -8.45 25.41 6.91
CA ALA A 11 -8.60 24.65 8.14
C ALA A 11 -7.25 24.48 8.85
N LEU A 12 -7.22 24.60 10.17
CA LEU A 12 -6.05 24.35 11.00
C LEU A 12 -6.17 23.03 11.74
N TYR A 13 -5.21 22.14 11.52
CA TYR A 13 -5.07 20.87 12.21
C TYR A 13 -3.83 20.87 13.09
N ARG A 14 -3.89 20.20 14.24
CA ARG A 14 -2.74 19.85 15.08
C ARG A 14 -2.35 18.40 14.82
N ILE A 15 -1.06 18.14 14.77
CA ILE A 15 -0.54 16.78 14.73
C ILE A 15 -0.48 16.25 16.18
N GLU A 16 -0.99 15.06 16.46
CA GLU A 16 -0.91 14.44 17.78
C GLU A 16 -0.34 13.03 17.67
N SER A 17 0.50 12.63 18.63
CA SER A 17 0.96 11.24 18.69
C SER A 17 -0.03 10.39 19.47
N ILE A 18 -0.58 9.37 18.82
CA ILE A 18 -1.51 8.40 19.43
C ILE A 18 -0.81 7.59 20.54
N LEU A 19 0.50 7.36 20.42
CA LEU A 19 1.25 6.50 21.34
C LEU A 19 1.80 7.23 22.57
N ALA A 20 2.05 8.54 22.47
CA ALA A 20 2.71 9.30 23.53
C ALA A 20 1.76 10.17 24.36
N GLY A 21 0.56 10.49 23.84
CA GLY A 21 -0.36 11.43 24.50
C GLY A 21 0.13 12.88 24.56
N ASP A 22 1.35 13.15 24.05
CA ASP A 22 1.93 14.48 23.97
C ASP A 22 1.34 15.26 22.79
N SER A 23 0.86 16.47 23.05
CA SER A 23 0.43 17.42 22.03
C SER A 23 1.65 17.95 21.26
N SER A 24 1.70 17.76 19.94
CA SER A 24 2.74 18.35 19.11
C SER A 24 2.62 19.87 19.08
N SER A 25 3.76 20.55 18.98
CA SER A 25 3.82 21.98 18.66
C SER A 25 3.72 22.26 17.15
N LEU A 26 3.31 21.28 16.34
CA LEU A 26 3.25 21.38 14.88
C LEU A 26 1.80 21.33 14.38
N GLY A 27 1.43 22.29 13.54
CA GLY A 27 0.14 22.40 12.90
C GLY A 27 0.23 22.40 11.38
N LEU A 28 -0.89 22.05 10.74
CA LEU A 28 -1.09 22.05 9.30
C LEU A 28 -2.27 22.95 8.95
N LEU A 29 -2.00 23.99 8.16
CA LEU A 29 -3.01 24.76 7.46
C LEU A 29 -3.34 24.06 6.13
N VAL A 30 -4.59 23.69 5.94
CA VAL A 30 -5.04 22.90 4.79
C VAL A 30 -6.09 23.68 3.99
N ALA A 31 -5.82 23.84 2.69
CA ALA A 31 -6.69 24.56 1.76
C ALA A 31 -6.90 23.74 0.47
N PRO A 32 -8.14 23.39 0.10
CA PRO A 32 -9.39 23.59 0.86
C PRO A 32 -9.47 22.69 2.11
N PRO A 33 -10.36 22.99 3.08
CA PRO A 33 -10.60 22.15 4.25
C PRO A 33 -10.95 20.71 3.86
N LEU A 34 -10.51 19.76 4.69
CA LEU A 34 -10.92 18.36 4.54
C LEU A 34 -12.42 18.23 4.84
N SER A 35 -13.07 17.27 4.17
CA SER A 35 -14.42 16.83 4.53
C SER A 35 -14.41 16.08 5.86
N ASP A 36 -15.50 16.15 6.63
CA ASP A 36 -15.63 15.52 7.96
C ASP A 36 -15.34 14.00 8.00
N ASP A 37 -15.49 13.30 6.86
CA ASP A 37 -15.24 11.86 6.74
C ASP A 37 -13.78 11.48 6.40
N THR A 38 -12.86 12.45 6.30
CA THR A 38 -11.48 12.13 5.92
C THR A 38 -10.76 11.40 7.07
N PRO A 39 -10.24 10.18 6.85
CA PRO A 39 -9.59 9.42 7.91
C PRO A 39 -8.40 10.19 8.48
N ILE A 40 -8.45 10.40 9.79
CA ILE A 40 -7.44 11.11 10.55
C ILE A 40 -6.36 10.09 11.00
N LEU A 41 -5.54 9.66 10.05
CA LEU A 41 -4.23 8.96 10.18
C LEU A 41 -3.96 7.94 11.33
N ALA A 42 -4.94 7.18 11.82
CA ALA A 42 -4.73 6.20 12.89
C ALA A 42 -3.57 5.19 12.64
N ALA A 43 -3.29 4.84 11.38
CA ALA A 43 -2.31 3.81 11.00
C ALA A 43 -0.83 4.16 11.31
N ALA A 44 -0.50 5.43 11.50
CA ALA A 44 0.88 5.88 11.74
C ALA A 44 1.22 6.12 13.23
N GLY A 45 0.27 5.89 14.14
CA GLY A 45 0.37 6.39 15.51
C GLY A 45 0.32 7.92 15.59
N VAL A 46 -0.28 8.58 14.59
CA VAL A 46 -0.42 10.04 14.48
C VAL A 46 -1.87 10.41 14.15
N GLN A 47 -2.45 11.38 14.83
CA GLN A 47 -3.79 11.89 14.56
C GLN A 47 -3.71 13.38 14.17
N LEU A 48 -4.49 13.82 13.18
CA LEU A 48 -4.70 15.24 12.87
C LEU A 48 -5.96 15.76 13.58
N VAL A 49 -5.81 16.49 14.67
CA VAL A 49 -6.94 17.06 15.39
C VAL A 49 -7.33 18.40 14.78
N LEU A 50 -8.58 18.52 14.31
CA LEU A 50 -9.11 19.79 13.80
C LEU A 50 -9.21 20.80 14.95
N LEU A 51 -8.49 21.91 14.84
CA LEU A 51 -8.57 23.03 15.78
C LEU A 51 -9.54 24.11 15.29
N HIS A 52 -9.50 24.41 13.99
CA HIS A 52 -10.36 25.42 13.37
C HIS A 52 -10.78 24.97 11.97
N ALA A 53 -12.09 24.91 11.70
CA ALA A 53 -12.64 24.48 10.41
C ALA A 53 -12.45 25.52 9.29
N ALA A 54 -12.46 26.80 9.64
CA ALA A 54 -12.30 27.90 8.69
C ALA A 54 -11.64 29.11 9.36
N LEU A 55 -10.38 29.35 9.03
CA LEU A 55 -9.62 30.54 9.39
C LEU A 55 -9.58 31.50 8.20
N ALA A 56 -9.89 32.77 8.48
CA ALA A 56 -9.64 33.87 7.56
C ALA A 56 -8.24 34.41 7.83
N ILE A 57 -7.28 34.05 6.98
CA ILE A 57 -5.89 34.49 7.11
C ILE A 57 -5.62 35.54 6.03
N PRO A 58 -5.22 36.78 6.40
CA PRO A 58 -4.80 37.79 5.44
C PRO A 58 -3.69 37.27 4.51
N PRO A 59 -3.71 37.61 3.20
CA PRO A 59 -2.69 37.12 2.26
C PRO A 59 -1.24 37.34 2.68
N PRO A 60 -0.84 38.50 3.27
CA PRO A 60 0.53 38.70 3.74
C PRO A 60 0.95 37.75 4.87
N GLU A 61 0.02 37.40 5.76
CA GLU A 61 0.27 36.47 6.86
C GLU A 61 0.36 35.03 6.33
N TYR A 62 -0.51 34.65 5.41
CA TYR A 62 -0.45 33.34 4.77
C TYR A 62 0.87 33.13 4.02
N ALA A 63 1.34 34.14 3.28
CA ALA A 63 2.63 34.11 2.59
C ALA A 63 3.80 33.94 3.58
N LEU A 64 3.72 34.54 4.77
CA LEU A 64 4.71 34.36 5.82
C LEU A 64 4.71 32.91 6.38
N TYR A 65 3.54 32.27 6.53
CA TYR A 65 3.45 30.86 6.91
C TYR A 65 3.99 29.92 5.84
N GLN A 66 3.79 30.23 4.56
CA GLN A 66 4.41 29.50 3.46
C GLN A 66 5.93 29.64 3.50
N ALA A 67 6.45 30.85 3.72
CA ALA A 67 7.88 31.07 3.91
C ALA A 67 8.45 30.28 5.10
N PHE A 68 7.69 30.16 6.20
CA PHE A 68 8.07 29.32 7.33
C PHE A 68 8.15 27.85 6.95
N THR A 69 7.23 27.34 6.14
CA THR A 69 7.27 25.95 5.66
C THR A 69 8.55 25.66 4.89
N VAL A 70 8.93 26.56 3.97
CA VAL A 70 10.19 26.46 3.20
C VAL A 70 11.40 26.51 4.13
N TYR A 71 11.42 27.47 5.06
CA TYR A 71 12.47 27.60 6.06
C TYR A 71 12.61 26.31 6.89
N ALA A 72 11.53 25.86 7.52
CA ALA A 72 11.52 24.70 8.41
C ALA A 72 12.01 23.42 7.69
N CYS A 73 11.52 23.16 6.47
CA CYS A 73 11.96 22.01 5.68
C CYS A 73 13.45 22.08 5.35
N SER A 74 13.94 23.24 4.89
CA SER A 74 15.36 23.43 4.54
C SER A 74 16.31 23.36 5.73
N GLN A 75 15.85 23.75 6.93
CA GLN A 75 16.65 23.66 8.15
C GLN A 75 16.74 22.24 8.70
N VAL A 76 15.64 21.48 8.63
CA VAL A 76 15.51 20.17 9.31
C VAL A 76 15.88 18.99 8.42
N LEU A 77 15.63 19.09 7.10
CA LEU A 77 15.79 17.97 6.16
C LEU A 77 17.03 18.19 5.27
N LEU A 78 17.83 17.13 5.05
CA LEU A 78 19.02 17.20 4.20
C LEU A 78 18.69 17.37 2.71
N ASP A 79 17.61 16.74 2.26
CA ASP A 79 17.21 16.66 0.85
C ASP A 79 15.80 17.27 0.69
N ALA A 80 15.57 18.44 1.29
CA ALA A 80 14.29 19.14 1.14
C ALA A 80 14.07 19.49 -0.35
N PRO A 81 12.90 19.17 -0.91
CA PRO A 81 12.59 19.56 -2.28
C PRO A 81 12.56 21.09 -2.41
N PRO A 82 12.78 21.63 -3.62
CA PRO A 82 12.64 23.06 -3.86
C PRO A 82 11.16 23.44 -3.75
N LEU A 83 10.74 23.84 -2.55
CA LEU A 83 9.40 24.36 -2.29
C LEU A 83 9.32 25.78 -2.87
N GLY A 84 8.46 25.98 -3.87
CA GLY A 84 8.24 27.29 -4.49
C GLY A 84 7.32 28.18 -3.63
N PRO A 85 7.24 29.49 -3.93
CA PRO A 85 6.41 30.44 -3.17
C PRO A 85 4.89 30.30 -3.42
N ARG A 86 4.47 29.40 -4.33
CA ARG A 86 3.08 29.31 -4.77
C ARG A 86 2.18 28.66 -3.70
N ARG A 87 0.86 28.70 -3.91
CA ARG A 87 -0.20 28.14 -3.03
C ARG A 87 -0.09 26.62 -2.84
N ALA A 88 0.64 26.17 -1.82
CA ALA A 88 0.60 24.77 -1.41
C ALA A 88 -0.79 24.38 -0.89
N ARG A 89 -1.18 23.11 -1.10
CA ARG A 89 -2.39 22.55 -0.46
C ARG A 89 -2.25 22.55 1.07
N VAL A 90 -1.00 22.48 1.53
CA VAL A 90 -0.63 22.32 2.94
C VAL A 90 0.47 23.28 3.29
N THR A 91 0.22 24.08 4.32
CA THR A 91 1.20 24.98 4.92
C THR A 91 1.48 24.54 6.35
N VAL A 92 2.75 24.41 6.71
CA VAL A 92 3.20 23.99 8.04
C VAL A 92 3.34 25.22 8.92
N VAL A 93 2.80 25.16 10.15
CA VAL A 93 2.89 26.24 11.13
C VAL A 93 3.28 25.72 12.51
N PRO A 94 4.05 26.47 13.31
CA PRO A 94 4.25 26.17 14.71
C PRO A 94 3.00 26.54 15.51
N LEU A 95 2.70 25.76 16.55
CA LEU A 95 1.59 25.99 17.46
C LEU A 95 2.08 26.30 18.87
N THR A 96 1.39 27.21 19.54
CA THR A 96 1.51 27.44 20.98
C THR A 96 0.88 26.28 21.77
N PRO A 97 1.13 26.16 23.08
CA PRO A 97 0.46 25.16 23.92
C PRO A 97 -1.08 25.24 23.91
N THR A 98 -1.65 26.41 23.59
CA THR A 98 -3.10 26.60 23.48
C THR A 98 -3.66 26.18 22.11
N GLY A 99 -2.81 25.78 21.17
CA GLY A 99 -3.20 25.42 19.80
C GLY A 99 -3.37 26.62 18.85
N ALA A 100 -2.96 27.83 19.25
CA ALA A 100 -2.90 28.97 18.34
C ALA A 100 -1.61 28.93 17.50
N ILE A 101 -1.58 29.60 16.34
CA ILE A 101 -0.35 29.74 15.54
C ILE A 101 0.66 30.59 16.32
N ASP A 102 1.92 30.15 16.41
CA ASP A 102 3.00 30.91 17.04
C ASP A 102 3.62 31.91 16.05
N ASP A 103 2.91 33.01 15.82
CA ASP A 103 3.33 34.09 14.91
C ASP A 103 4.69 34.68 15.29
N ALA A 104 5.00 34.74 16.58
CA ALA A 104 6.27 35.26 17.06
C ALA A 104 7.43 34.35 16.65
N LEU A 105 7.27 33.02 16.74
CA LEU A 105 8.26 32.08 16.24
C LEU A 105 8.38 32.13 14.71
N VAL A 106 7.26 32.20 14.00
CA VAL A 106 7.25 32.33 12.52
C VAL A 106 8.09 33.53 12.09
N ARG A 107 7.82 34.73 12.64
CA ARG A 107 8.56 35.96 12.30
C ARG A 107 10.03 35.84 12.63
N ARG A 108 10.38 35.35 13.83
CA ARG A 108 11.79 35.13 14.22
C ARG A 108 12.55 34.22 13.26
N CYS A 109 11.88 33.24 12.66
CA CYS A 109 12.49 32.29 11.72
C CYS A 109 12.62 32.86 10.29
N CYS A 110 11.68 33.68 9.85
CA CYS A 110 11.56 34.10 8.45
C CYS A 110 12.03 35.53 8.18
N GLU A 111 11.98 36.43 9.17
CA GLU A 111 12.41 37.81 9.01
C GLU A 111 13.94 37.92 9.15
N PRO A 112 14.61 38.84 8.41
CA PRO A 112 16.05 39.02 8.50
C PRO A 112 16.48 39.41 9.91
N GLN A 113 17.31 38.59 10.55
CA GLN A 113 17.90 38.91 11.85
C GLN A 113 19.20 39.72 11.66
N THR A 114 19.35 40.78 12.44
CA THR A 114 20.60 41.54 12.59
C THR A 114 21.70 40.67 13.19
N ARG A 115 22.97 41.06 12.99
CA ARG A 115 24.12 40.36 13.56
C ARG A 115 24.08 40.34 15.10
N GLU A 116 23.55 41.39 15.71
CA GLU A 116 23.43 41.55 17.17
C GLU A 116 22.34 40.62 17.73
N GLU A 117 21.18 40.50 17.08
CA GLU A 117 20.13 39.53 17.46
C GLU A 117 20.61 38.08 17.41
N LYS A 118 21.48 37.74 16.45
CA LYS A 118 22.13 36.41 16.37
C LYS A 118 23.15 36.16 17.49
N LEU A 119 23.70 37.22 18.09
CA LEU A 119 24.75 37.16 19.12
C LEU A 119 24.20 37.17 20.56
N VAL A 120 22.96 37.65 20.78
CA VAL A 120 22.34 37.68 22.12
C VAL A 120 22.05 36.26 22.66
N CYS A 121 21.84 35.28 21.79
CA CYS A 121 21.61 33.87 22.17
C CYS A 121 22.93 33.08 22.21
N GLY A 122 23.89 33.53 23.02
CA GLY A 122 25.11 32.77 23.27
C GLY A 122 24.76 31.40 23.87
N ALA A 123 25.16 30.31 23.21
CA ALA A 123 24.70 28.99 23.61
C ALA A 123 25.14 28.62 25.03
N ALA A 124 26.19 29.23 25.60
CA ALA A 124 26.72 28.95 26.93
C ALA A 124 25.70 28.92 28.09
N PHE A 125 24.52 29.53 27.93
CA PHE A 125 23.46 29.56 28.94
C PHE A 125 22.11 28.98 28.46
N CYS A 126 22.08 28.23 27.35
CA CYS A 126 20.81 27.68 26.87
C CYS A 126 20.37 26.45 27.68
N GLU A 127 19.05 26.34 27.91
CA GLU A 127 18.45 25.14 28.48
C GLU A 127 18.51 23.99 27.47
N LEU A 128 19.00 22.83 27.90
CA LEU A 128 19.08 21.63 27.08
C LEU A 128 17.84 20.74 27.29
N PRO A 129 17.35 20.03 26.25
CA PRO A 129 17.94 19.92 24.92
C PRO A 129 17.64 21.14 24.03
N ALA A 130 18.64 21.57 23.27
CA ALA A 130 18.55 22.71 22.36
C ALA A 130 19.06 22.37 20.96
N VAL A 131 18.52 23.05 19.95
CA VAL A 131 19.13 23.07 18.62
C VAL A 131 20.14 24.20 18.58
N ILE A 132 21.39 23.85 18.26
CA ILE A 132 22.50 24.78 18.15
C ILE A 132 23.10 24.75 16.75
N VAL A 133 23.69 25.83 16.29
CA VAL A 133 24.39 25.92 15.01
C VAL A 133 25.87 26.11 15.27
N TYR A 134 26.68 25.24 14.67
CA TYR A 134 28.14 25.35 14.68
C TYR A 134 28.63 25.23 13.24
N GLN A 135 29.28 26.29 12.74
CA GLN A 135 29.79 26.37 11.36
C GLN A 135 28.70 26.10 10.32
N ASP A 136 27.56 26.77 10.46
CA ASP A 136 26.36 26.63 9.60
C ASP A 136 25.72 25.23 9.58
N VAL A 137 26.17 24.32 10.43
CA VAL A 137 25.58 22.99 10.59
C VAL A 137 24.78 22.95 11.90
N PRO A 138 23.49 22.58 11.85
CA PRO A 138 22.69 22.44 13.05
C PRO A 138 22.97 21.11 13.76
N TYR A 139 23.04 21.17 15.08
CA TYR A 139 23.19 20.04 16.00
C TYR A 139 22.13 20.10 17.10
N ILE A 140 21.73 18.94 17.62
CA ILE A 140 20.95 18.84 18.85
C ILE A 140 21.94 18.60 19.98
N ALA A 141 22.10 19.60 20.85
CA ALA A 141 22.81 19.43 22.12
C ALA A 141 21.84 18.84 23.14
N ASP A 142 22.21 17.69 23.71
CA ASP A 142 21.33 16.97 24.66
C ASP A 142 21.87 16.94 26.09
N ALA A 143 23.15 17.22 26.29
CA ALA A 143 23.77 17.29 27.61
C ALA A 143 25.05 18.14 27.59
N VAL A 144 25.45 18.56 28.79
CA VAL A 144 26.79 19.10 29.06
C VAL A 144 27.71 17.93 29.44
N SER A 145 28.95 17.93 28.94
CA SER A 145 29.99 16.95 29.26
C SER A 145 30.91 17.54 30.32
N PRO A 146 30.66 17.31 31.63
CA PRO A 146 31.43 17.94 32.71
C PRO A 146 32.92 17.57 32.69
N GLU A 147 33.26 16.42 32.12
CA GLU A 147 34.62 15.90 32.01
C GLU A 147 35.43 16.51 30.86
N LEU A 148 34.79 17.25 29.95
CA LEU A 148 35.44 17.84 28.79
C LEU A 148 35.41 19.36 28.82
N THR A 149 36.54 19.97 28.50
CA THR A 149 36.72 21.42 28.34
C THR A 149 37.39 21.70 26.98
N PRO A 150 37.47 22.97 26.54
CA PRO A 150 38.23 23.31 25.34
C PRO A 150 39.71 22.88 25.38
N GLY A 151 40.28 22.67 26.57
CA GLY A 151 41.63 22.16 26.75
C GLY A 151 41.76 20.64 26.60
N SER A 152 40.65 19.89 26.59
CA SER A 152 40.67 18.44 26.40
C SER A 152 41.12 18.06 24.99
N LEU A 153 41.81 16.91 24.86
CA LEU A 153 42.29 16.39 23.58
C LEU A 153 41.16 15.74 22.76
N LEU A 154 41.13 15.99 21.45
CA LEU A 154 40.30 15.24 20.51
C LEU A 154 40.92 13.86 20.26
N PRO A 155 40.17 12.76 20.44
CA PRO A 155 40.67 11.41 20.19
C PRO A 155 41.17 11.17 18.77
N THR A 156 40.66 11.91 17.79
CA THR A 156 40.94 11.70 16.36
C THR A 156 42.20 12.42 15.87
N THR A 157 42.55 13.57 16.45
CA THR A 157 43.62 14.43 15.95
C THR A 157 44.77 14.63 16.93
N GLY A 158 44.59 14.28 18.21
CA GLY A 158 45.56 14.55 19.27
C GLY A 158 45.74 16.04 19.59
N LYS A 159 44.92 16.92 19.01
CA LYS A 159 44.88 18.36 19.29
C LYS A 159 43.78 18.68 20.28
N THR A 160 43.86 19.82 20.98
CA THR A 160 42.77 20.25 21.86
C THR A 160 41.56 20.76 21.06
N TYR A 161 40.39 20.80 21.71
CA TYR A 161 39.19 21.41 21.12
C TYR A 161 39.41 22.89 20.79
N ALA A 162 40.09 23.63 21.66
CA ALA A 162 40.45 25.03 21.46
C ALA A 162 41.41 25.23 20.28
N GLU A 163 42.44 24.39 20.14
CA GLU A 163 43.35 24.43 18.98
C GLU A 163 42.59 24.18 17.68
N THR A 164 41.71 23.18 17.66
CA THR A 164 40.90 22.85 16.49
C THR A 164 39.97 24.00 16.11
N ALA A 165 39.35 24.67 17.09
CA ALA A 165 38.54 25.85 16.86
C ALA A 165 39.35 27.04 16.31
N ARG A 166 40.51 27.35 16.91
CA ARG A 166 41.37 28.46 16.50
C ARG A 166 41.93 28.29 15.09
N MET A 167 42.21 27.05 14.67
CA MET A 167 42.61 26.77 13.28
C MET A 167 41.49 27.08 12.28
N LYS A 168 40.23 26.86 12.65
CA LYS A 168 39.08 27.16 11.77
C LYS A 168 38.62 28.61 11.82
N ALA A 169 38.82 29.29 12.95
CA ALA A 169 38.47 30.70 13.15
C ALA A 169 39.58 31.44 13.92
N PRO A 170 40.67 31.86 13.23
CA PRO A 170 41.78 32.55 13.86
C PRO A 170 41.35 33.81 14.60
N GLY A 171 41.89 34.03 15.81
CA GLY A 171 41.57 35.20 16.64
C GLY A 171 40.37 35.04 17.56
N THR A 172 39.67 33.91 17.54
CA THR A 172 38.55 33.64 18.46
C THR A 172 39.06 33.37 19.88
N SER A 173 38.68 34.20 20.84
CA SER A 173 38.92 33.96 22.27
C SER A 173 37.95 32.86 22.76
N VAL A 174 38.50 31.84 23.41
CA VAL A 174 37.74 30.69 23.92
C VAL A 174 37.93 30.64 25.43
N ASP A 175 36.83 30.64 26.19
CA ASP A 175 36.87 30.37 27.62
C ASP A 175 37.27 28.90 27.85
N MET A 176 38.45 28.69 28.41
CA MET A 176 39.02 27.36 28.63
C MET A 176 38.38 26.60 29.79
N ALA A 177 37.62 27.28 30.66
CA ALA A 177 36.96 26.66 31.82
C ALA A 177 35.57 26.11 31.50
N GLN A 178 34.96 26.50 30.38
CA GLN A 178 33.61 26.05 30.03
C GLN A 178 33.58 24.54 29.74
N HIS A 179 32.47 23.90 30.10
CA HIS A 179 32.23 22.51 29.73
C HIS A 179 31.72 22.39 28.29
N LEU A 180 32.02 21.29 27.62
CA LEU A 180 31.59 21.08 26.24
C LEU A 180 30.15 20.55 26.16
N TYR A 181 29.46 20.88 25.07
CA TYR A 181 28.17 20.27 24.74
C TYR A 181 28.34 18.94 24.04
N ARG A 182 27.64 17.92 24.53
CA ARG A 182 27.42 16.67 23.81
C ARG A 182 26.31 16.89 22.80
N ALA A 183 26.67 16.77 21.52
CA ALA A 183 25.79 17.12 20.43
C ALA A 183 25.77 16.04 19.34
N ARG A 184 24.67 16.00 18.58
CA ARG A 184 24.49 15.11 17.42
C ARG A 184 23.95 15.91 16.25
N GLN A 185 24.28 15.51 15.02
CA GLN A 185 23.79 16.21 13.83
C GLN A 185 22.25 16.31 13.84
N ALA A 186 21.74 17.53 13.68
CA ALA A 186 20.31 17.78 13.84
C ALA A 186 19.52 17.42 12.60
N ARG A 187 20.08 17.62 11.40
CA ARG A 187 19.37 17.29 10.15
C ARG A 187 19.18 15.79 9.97
N ALA A 188 18.10 15.42 9.31
CA ALA A 188 17.80 14.04 8.97
C ALA A 188 17.46 13.92 7.48
N LYS A 189 17.75 12.75 6.89
CA LYS A 189 17.15 12.39 5.61
C LYS A 189 15.66 12.11 5.85
N PRO A 190 14.75 12.53 4.95
CA PRO A 190 13.38 12.06 4.98
C PRO A 190 13.37 10.54 5.00
N GLY A 191 12.68 9.96 5.97
CA GLY A 191 12.54 8.51 6.10
C GLY A 191 11.14 8.19 6.58
N MET A 192 10.61 7.05 6.12
CA MET A 192 9.43 6.48 6.73
C MET A 192 9.75 6.13 8.19
N LEU A 193 8.80 6.36 9.08
CA LEU A 193 8.82 5.84 10.44
C LEU A 193 8.63 4.30 10.38
N ALA A 194 9.62 3.58 9.87
CA ALA A 194 9.65 2.12 9.90
C ALA A 194 9.93 1.64 11.34
N LYS A 195 9.48 0.41 11.65
CA LYS A 195 9.75 -0.27 12.93
C LYS A 195 11.22 -0.08 13.33
N ALA A 196 11.42 0.30 14.59
CA ALA A 196 12.70 0.65 15.19
C ALA A 196 13.83 -0.30 14.74
N THR A 197 14.59 0.12 13.72
CA THR A 197 15.85 -0.53 13.41
C THR A 197 16.76 -0.30 14.62
N PRO A 198 17.53 -1.29 15.09
CA PRO A 198 18.43 -1.09 16.21
C PRO A 198 19.26 0.18 15.96
N PRO A 199 19.33 1.09 16.96
CA PRO A 199 19.97 2.38 16.75
C PRO A 199 21.41 2.14 16.30
N LYS A 200 21.73 2.59 15.07
CA LYS A 200 23.13 2.67 14.63
C LYS A 200 23.91 3.41 15.73
N LYS A 201 25.12 2.94 16.07
CA LYS A 201 26.01 3.61 17.04
C LYS A 201 26.03 5.10 16.73
N ARG A 202 25.38 5.90 17.58
CA ARG A 202 25.24 7.34 17.34
C ARG A 202 26.60 7.97 17.59
N THR A 203 27.17 8.58 16.56
CA THR A 203 28.40 9.38 16.70
C THR A 203 28.03 10.72 17.31
N TYR A 204 28.25 10.82 18.62
CA TYR A 204 28.23 12.11 19.31
C TYR A 204 29.50 12.89 18.99
N ILE A 205 29.37 14.20 18.98
CA ILE A 205 30.49 15.13 18.93
C ILE A 205 30.42 16.05 20.15
N HIS A 206 31.55 16.62 20.53
CA HIS A 206 31.62 17.62 21.59
C HIS A 206 31.92 19.00 20.98
N LEU A 207 31.12 19.99 21.34
CA LEU A 207 31.19 21.34 20.80
C LEU A 207 31.43 22.35 21.93
N ILE A 208 32.16 23.41 21.63
CA ILE A 208 32.41 24.52 22.56
C ILE A 208 31.16 25.42 22.55
N PRO A 209 30.42 25.57 23.67
CA PRO A 209 29.18 26.37 23.71
C PRO A 209 29.36 27.79 23.18
N GLN A 210 30.46 28.48 23.54
CA GLN A 210 30.75 29.84 23.08
C GLN A 210 30.85 29.98 21.54
N LEU A 211 31.14 28.89 20.83
CA LEU A 211 31.25 28.88 19.37
C LEU A 211 29.94 28.49 18.68
N CYS A 212 28.90 28.21 19.45
CA CYS A 212 27.60 27.80 18.95
C CYS A 212 26.59 28.95 19.12
N THR A 213 25.66 29.06 18.18
CA THR A 213 24.48 29.91 18.33
C THR A 213 23.25 29.04 18.55
N VAL A 214 22.29 29.51 19.36
CA VAL A 214 21.02 28.79 19.53
C VAL A 214 20.14 29.02 18.30
N HIS A 215 19.65 27.95 17.70
CA HIS A 215 18.71 28.03 16.60
C HIS A 215 17.31 28.43 17.11
N PRO A 216 16.54 29.28 16.41
CA PRO A 216 15.25 29.77 16.90
C PRO A 216 14.19 28.67 17.05
N LEU A 217 14.24 27.61 16.24
CA LEU A 217 13.33 26.46 16.35
C LEU A 217 13.59 25.65 17.65
N PRO A 218 12.56 25.45 18.50
CA PRO A 218 12.66 24.59 19.67
C PRO A 218 13.00 23.13 19.31
N CYS A 219 13.68 22.42 20.22
CA CYS A 219 14.07 21.03 19.99
C CYS A 219 12.86 20.08 19.79
N ALA A 220 11.75 20.32 20.50
CA ALA A 220 10.52 19.54 20.34
C ALA A 220 9.94 19.71 18.93
N LEU A 221 9.78 20.95 18.47
CA LEU A 221 9.31 21.26 17.13
C LEU A 221 10.24 20.69 16.05
N TRP A 222 11.56 20.74 16.25
CA TRP A 222 12.53 20.12 15.34
C TRP A 222 12.31 18.61 15.20
N HIS A 223 11.95 17.93 16.29
CA HIS A 223 11.63 16.51 16.28
C HIS A 223 10.34 16.20 15.54
N ASP A 224 9.32 17.03 15.70
CA ASP A 224 8.05 16.88 14.97
C ASP A 224 8.22 17.12 13.47
N LEU A 225 9.00 18.15 13.10
CA LEU A 225 9.36 18.42 11.71
C LEU A 225 10.11 17.28 11.02
N LYS A 226 10.86 16.44 11.76
CA LYS A 226 11.48 15.22 11.18
C LYS A 226 10.47 14.15 10.80
N ARG A 227 9.30 14.13 11.45
CA ARG A 227 8.22 13.17 11.18
C ARG A 227 7.31 13.63 10.04
N LEU A 228 7.31 14.94 9.76
CA LEU A 228 6.48 15.58 8.74
C LEU A 228 6.47 14.82 7.40
N PRO A 229 7.61 14.38 6.82
CA PRO A 229 7.57 13.60 5.58
C PRO A 229 6.67 12.36 5.63
N THR A 230 6.76 11.57 6.72
CA THR A 230 5.94 10.36 6.84
C THR A 230 4.46 10.70 6.97
N ILE A 231 4.15 11.74 7.75
CA ILE A 231 2.78 12.20 7.98
C ILE A 231 2.14 12.65 6.67
N LEU A 232 2.83 13.52 5.94
CA LEU A 232 2.37 14.06 4.65
C LEU A 232 2.17 12.97 3.60
N TYR A 233 3.11 12.03 3.49
CA TYR A 233 3.01 10.90 2.57
C TYR A 233 1.80 10.00 2.86
N LEU A 234 1.63 9.59 4.13
CA LEU A 234 0.52 8.73 4.51
C LEU A 234 -0.82 9.45 4.36
N TRP A 235 -0.86 10.74 4.68
CA TRP A 235 -2.07 11.54 4.53
C TRP A 235 -2.55 11.61 3.07
N GLU A 236 -1.64 11.85 2.10
CA GLU A 236 -2.02 11.86 0.68
C GLU A 236 -2.62 10.53 0.24
N LYS A 237 -1.97 9.44 0.64
CA LYS A 237 -2.40 8.10 0.27
C LYS A 237 -3.77 7.77 0.87
N ASP A 238 -3.99 8.11 2.13
CA ASP A 238 -5.27 7.91 2.82
C ASP A 238 -6.38 8.79 2.20
N LEU A 239 -6.06 10.03 1.79
CA LEU A 239 -7.00 10.92 1.11
C LEU A 239 -7.38 10.40 -0.28
N ALA A 240 -6.39 9.91 -1.04
CA ALA A 240 -6.61 9.32 -2.35
C ALA A 240 -7.51 8.09 -2.24
N GLU A 241 -7.19 7.17 -1.33
CA GLU A 241 -8.01 5.99 -1.06
C GLU A 241 -9.43 6.36 -0.62
N ALA A 242 -9.58 7.26 0.36
CA ALA A 242 -10.90 7.65 0.88
C ALA A 242 -11.76 8.27 -0.22
N THR A 243 -11.16 9.00 -1.16
CA THR A 243 -11.86 9.54 -2.32
C THR A 243 -12.38 8.43 -3.24
N LEU A 244 -11.54 7.45 -3.56
CA LEU A 244 -11.96 6.31 -4.38
C LEU A 244 -13.03 5.46 -3.69
N ARG A 245 -12.85 5.17 -2.39
CA ARG A 245 -13.82 4.42 -1.59
C ARG A 245 -15.17 5.11 -1.51
N ARG A 246 -15.21 6.44 -1.34
CA ARG A 246 -16.48 7.19 -1.38
C ARG A 246 -17.14 7.15 -2.74
N ARG A 247 -16.36 7.30 -3.83
CA ARG A 247 -16.87 7.19 -5.21
C ARG A 247 -17.60 5.87 -5.44
N TRP A 248 -17.09 4.78 -4.89
CA TRP A 248 -17.68 3.45 -5.04
C TRP A 248 -18.53 2.99 -3.85
N GLN A 249 -18.67 3.81 -2.81
CA GLN A 249 -19.31 3.43 -1.53
C GLN A 249 -18.72 2.12 -0.95
N TRP A 250 -17.40 1.96 -1.07
CA TRP A 250 -16.68 0.75 -0.70
C TRP A 250 -16.19 0.83 0.77
N PRO A 251 -16.64 -0.07 1.67
CA PRO A 251 -16.40 0.04 3.10
C PRO A 251 -15.07 -0.56 3.58
N HIS A 252 -14.32 -1.24 2.71
CA HIS A 252 -13.05 -1.89 3.07
C HIS A 252 -11.82 -1.13 2.55
N PRO A 253 -10.65 -1.27 3.18
CA PRO A 253 -9.43 -0.62 2.71
C PRO A 253 -9.01 -1.07 1.30
N LEU A 254 -8.45 -0.14 0.53
CA LEU A 254 -7.87 -0.38 -0.80
C LEU A 254 -6.38 -0.05 -0.86
N THR A 255 -5.78 0.38 0.26
CA THR A 255 -4.41 0.86 0.34
C THR A 255 -3.39 -0.06 -0.35
N GLU A 256 -3.43 -1.35 0.00
CA GLU A 256 -2.46 -2.33 -0.49
C GLU A 256 -2.65 -2.59 -1.99
N ALA A 257 -3.90 -2.69 -2.46
CA ALA A 257 -4.21 -2.86 -3.88
C ALA A 257 -3.76 -1.67 -4.75
N LEU A 258 -3.78 -0.47 -4.17
CA LEU A 258 -3.34 0.77 -4.81
C LEU A 258 -1.83 1.03 -4.68
N THR A 259 -1.07 0.17 -4.01
CA THR A 259 0.37 0.36 -3.81
C THR A 259 1.16 -0.55 -4.73
N ALA A 260 1.83 0.01 -5.74
CA ALA A 260 2.66 -0.77 -6.65
C ALA A 260 3.96 -1.24 -5.98
N ALA A 261 4.50 -2.38 -6.42
CA ALA A 261 5.80 -2.88 -5.93
C ALA A 261 6.95 -1.86 -6.12
N SER A 262 6.87 -1.00 -7.13
CA SER A 262 7.85 0.08 -7.38
C SER A 262 7.90 1.13 -6.27
N ALA A 263 6.85 1.26 -5.45
CA ALA A 263 6.79 2.16 -4.31
C ALA A 263 7.72 1.72 -3.15
N LYS A 264 8.22 0.47 -3.16
CA LYS A 264 9.17 -0.09 -2.18
C LYS A 264 8.71 0.06 -0.72
N LEU A 265 7.41 -0.06 -0.49
CA LEU A 265 6.84 -0.16 0.86
C LEU A 265 6.96 -1.60 1.37
N SER A 266 6.66 -1.79 2.65
CA SER A 266 6.63 -3.13 3.27
C SER A 266 5.45 -4.00 2.81
N TYR A 267 4.56 -3.45 1.98
CA TYR A 267 3.42 -4.12 1.35
C TYR A 267 3.33 -3.65 -0.10
N SER A 268 2.75 -4.48 -0.97
CA SER A 268 2.53 -4.20 -2.39
C SER A 268 1.30 -4.95 -2.88
N ASN A 269 0.78 -4.50 -4.02
CA ASN A 269 -0.39 -5.09 -4.65
C ASN A 269 -0.16 -6.48 -5.27
N GLU A 270 1.06 -7.03 -5.26
CA GLU A 270 1.40 -8.25 -6.03
C GLU A 270 0.68 -9.51 -5.52
N ARG A 271 0.56 -9.68 -4.19
CA ARG A 271 -0.17 -10.83 -3.62
C ARG A 271 -1.67 -10.73 -3.91
N LEU A 272 -2.23 -9.53 -3.79
CA LEU A 272 -3.63 -9.26 -4.11
C LEU A 272 -3.90 -9.42 -5.61
N ALA A 273 -2.98 -9.00 -6.47
CA ALA A 273 -3.09 -9.18 -7.92
C ALA A 273 -3.09 -10.67 -8.29
N PHE A 274 -2.24 -11.49 -7.66
CA PHE A 274 -2.29 -12.93 -7.87
C PHE A 274 -3.65 -13.55 -7.50
N LEU A 275 -4.19 -13.18 -6.33
CA LEU A 275 -5.53 -13.60 -5.90
C LEU A 275 -6.59 -13.10 -6.89
N GLY A 276 -6.46 -11.84 -7.30
CA GLY A 276 -7.29 -11.15 -8.27
C GLY A 276 -7.35 -11.79 -9.65
N ASP A 277 -6.21 -12.18 -10.24
CA ASP A 277 -6.16 -12.96 -11.50
C ASP A 277 -6.95 -14.27 -11.38
N GLY A 278 -6.82 -14.93 -10.21
CA GLY A 278 -7.61 -16.10 -9.86
C GLY A 278 -9.12 -15.85 -9.93
N VAL A 279 -9.55 -14.82 -9.23
CA VAL A 279 -10.96 -14.46 -9.03
C VAL A 279 -11.58 -13.78 -10.27
N LEU A 280 -10.82 -13.01 -11.03
CA LEU A 280 -11.25 -12.31 -12.25
C LEU A 280 -11.79 -13.32 -13.28
N LYS A 281 -11.10 -14.45 -13.45
CA LYS A 281 -11.56 -15.53 -14.33
C LYS A 281 -12.90 -16.10 -13.88
N LEU A 282 -13.13 -16.25 -12.58
CA LEU A 282 -14.39 -16.73 -12.03
C LEU A 282 -15.51 -15.72 -12.24
N VAL A 283 -15.29 -14.46 -11.86
CA VAL A 283 -16.26 -13.35 -11.99
C VAL A 283 -16.72 -13.16 -13.43
N LEU A 284 -15.79 -13.13 -14.39
CA LEU A 284 -16.15 -13.01 -15.81
C LEU A 284 -16.88 -14.25 -16.34
N THR A 285 -16.60 -15.44 -15.81
CA THR A 285 -17.34 -16.66 -16.18
C THR A 285 -18.76 -16.64 -15.61
N ILE A 286 -18.96 -16.13 -14.38
CA ILE A 286 -20.29 -15.97 -13.78
C ILE A 286 -21.14 -15.02 -14.64
N ASP A 287 -20.62 -13.84 -15.01
CA ASP A 287 -21.30 -12.86 -15.88
C ASP A 287 -21.67 -13.47 -17.24
N ALA A 288 -20.77 -14.25 -17.84
CA ALA A 288 -21.03 -14.95 -19.10
C ALA A 288 -22.15 -16.00 -18.96
N ILE A 289 -22.17 -16.79 -17.87
CA ILE A 289 -23.20 -17.80 -17.65
C ILE A 289 -24.56 -17.18 -17.34
N GLN A 290 -24.59 -16.10 -16.56
CA GLN A 290 -25.81 -15.33 -16.30
C GLN A 290 -26.39 -14.77 -17.60
N SER A 291 -25.54 -14.23 -18.47
CA SER A 291 -25.96 -13.66 -19.76
C SER A 291 -26.43 -14.73 -20.75
N GLY A 292 -25.73 -15.87 -20.82
CA GLY A 292 -26.03 -16.95 -21.77
C GLY A 292 -26.95 -18.05 -21.24
N GLN A 293 -27.40 -17.97 -19.99
CA GLN A 293 -28.22 -19.01 -19.35
C GLN A 293 -27.61 -20.42 -19.52
N TRP A 294 -26.31 -20.54 -19.23
CA TRP A 294 -25.48 -21.75 -19.40
C TRP A 294 -25.25 -22.24 -20.84
N GLN A 295 -25.67 -21.49 -21.85
CA GLN A 295 -25.36 -21.75 -23.26
C GLN A 295 -24.35 -20.70 -23.75
N LEU A 296 -23.10 -21.10 -23.91
CA LEU A 296 -22.00 -20.19 -24.26
C LEU A 296 -21.71 -20.28 -25.75
N THR A 297 -22.05 -19.22 -26.49
CA THR A 297 -21.65 -19.09 -27.89
C THR A 297 -20.15 -18.78 -27.99
N ASP A 298 -19.54 -19.04 -29.15
CA ASP A 298 -18.12 -18.71 -29.38
C ASP A 298 -17.86 -17.22 -29.18
N ALA A 299 -18.78 -16.36 -29.62
CA ALA A 299 -18.69 -14.92 -29.43
C ALA A 299 -18.61 -14.52 -27.94
N MET A 300 -19.35 -15.21 -27.06
CA MET A 300 -19.29 -14.97 -25.61
C MET A 300 -17.98 -15.45 -24.99
N ARG A 301 -17.45 -16.60 -25.44
CA ARG A 301 -16.14 -17.09 -24.99
C ARG A 301 -15.03 -16.13 -25.42
N ASP A 302 -15.07 -15.67 -26.67
CA ASP A 302 -14.12 -14.70 -27.19
C ASP A 302 -14.22 -13.37 -26.46
N GLN A 303 -15.43 -12.90 -26.14
CA GLN A 303 -15.64 -11.69 -25.35
C GLN A 303 -15.05 -11.83 -23.95
N ARG A 304 -15.28 -12.96 -23.28
CA ARG A 304 -14.68 -13.26 -21.98
C ARG A 304 -13.14 -13.26 -22.08
N LEU A 305 -12.57 -13.94 -23.08
CA LEU A 305 -11.13 -13.99 -23.27
C LEU A 305 -10.53 -12.61 -23.55
N ARG A 306 -11.22 -11.75 -24.32
CA ARG A 306 -10.81 -10.35 -24.52
C ARG A 306 -10.79 -9.58 -23.19
N ARG A 307 -11.83 -9.73 -22.36
CA ARG A 307 -11.91 -9.07 -21.03
C ARG A 307 -10.81 -9.51 -20.06
N LEU A 308 -10.18 -10.68 -20.27
CA LEU A 308 -9.04 -11.16 -19.49
C LEU A 308 -7.68 -10.61 -19.95
N GLN A 309 -7.62 -9.91 -21.09
CA GLN A 309 -6.35 -9.40 -21.61
C GLN A 309 -5.89 -8.16 -20.84
N ASN A 310 -4.59 -8.09 -20.52
CA ASN A 310 -4.01 -6.93 -19.82
C ASN A 310 -4.28 -5.61 -20.56
N ALA A 311 -4.38 -5.62 -21.89
CA ALA A 311 -4.74 -4.43 -22.67
C ALA A 311 -6.16 -3.94 -22.36
N THR A 312 -7.12 -4.85 -22.19
CA THR A 312 -8.48 -4.51 -21.79
C THR A 312 -8.55 -4.07 -20.33
N LEU A 313 -7.82 -4.73 -19.43
CA LEU A 313 -7.74 -4.29 -18.03
C LEU A 313 -7.07 -2.92 -17.89
N CYS A 314 -6.09 -2.60 -18.74
CA CYS A 314 -5.51 -1.26 -18.83
C CYS A 314 -6.56 -0.23 -19.23
N ALA A 315 -7.34 -0.50 -20.28
CA ALA A 315 -8.41 0.40 -20.72
C ALA A 315 -9.49 0.60 -19.64
N VAL A 316 -9.78 -0.44 -18.83
CA VAL A 316 -10.69 -0.37 -17.68
C VAL A 316 -10.13 0.53 -16.58
N ALA A 317 -8.85 0.42 -16.26
CA ALA A 317 -8.21 1.30 -15.29
C ALA A 317 -8.19 2.76 -15.75
N GLU A 318 -8.00 2.99 -17.06
CA GLU A 318 -8.08 4.31 -17.69
C GLU A 318 -9.50 4.89 -17.62
N SER A 319 -10.52 4.12 -17.99
CA SER A 319 -11.92 4.58 -17.92
C SER A 319 -12.37 4.86 -16.49
N ALA A 320 -11.91 4.07 -15.53
CA ALA A 320 -12.14 4.30 -14.11
C ALA A 320 -11.30 5.45 -13.52
N ASN A 321 -10.34 6.00 -14.27
CA ASN A 321 -9.38 7.01 -13.83
C ASN A 321 -8.66 6.60 -12.54
N LEU A 322 -8.04 5.41 -12.53
CA LEU A 322 -7.42 4.86 -11.32
C LEU A 322 -6.07 5.48 -10.96
N LEU A 323 -5.32 5.98 -11.94
CA LEU A 323 -3.94 6.40 -11.75
C LEU A 323 -3.73 7.41 -10.60
N PRO A 324 -4.56 8.45 -10.41
CA PRO A 324 -4.37 9.41 -9.32
C PRO A 324 -4.41 8.77 -7.93
N TYR A 325 -4.93 7.55 -7.82
CA TYR A 325 -5.04 6.80 -6.57
C TYR A 325 -3.93 5.77 -6.38
N VAL A 326 -3.11 5.51 -7.40
CA VAL A 326 -2.08 4.46 -7.36
C VAL A 326 -0.74 5.06 -6.94
N ASP A 327 -0.15 4.52 -5.88
CA ASP A 327 1.20 4.86 -5.48
C ASP A 327 2.24 4.06 -6.28
N LEU A 328 2.85 4.74 -7.25
CA LEU A 328 3.90 4.19 -8.12
C LEU A 328 5.31 4.52 -7.65
N VAL A 329 5.47 5.63 -6.94
CA VAL A 329 6.76 6.25 -6.66
C VAL A 329 7.22 5.92 -5.23
N GLY A 330 6.27 5.72 -4.32
CA GLY A 330 6.51 5.51 -2.91
C GLY A 330 6.94 6.77 -2.19
N PHE A 331 7.31 6.59 -0.93
CA PHE A 331 7.60 7.66 0.02
C PHE A 331 8.59 8.71 -0.50
N HIS A 332 9.77 8.30 -0.98
CA HIS A 332 10.88 9.22 -1.26
C HIS A 332 10.57 10.22 -2.39
N GLY A 333 9.73 9.87 -3.36
CA GLY A 333 9.40 10.75 -4.47
C GLY A 333 8.07 11.48 -4.35
N SER A 334 7.29 11.25 -3.27
CA SER A 334 5.93 11.80 -3.16
C SER A 334 5.60 12.46 -1.82
N TRP A 335 6.39 12.29 -0.75
CA TRP A 335 6.05 12.82 0.57
C TRP A 335 5.79 14.34 0.60
N PHE A 336 6.41 15.08 -0.31
CA PHE A 336 6.33 16.53 -0.38
C PHE A 336 5.23 17.05 -1.32
N GLN A 337 4.50 16.17 -2.01
CA GLN A 337 3.39 16.58 -2.89
C GLN A 337 2.42 17.57 -2.23
N PRO A 338 1.99 17.40 -0.97
CA PRO A 338 1.04 18.33 -0.37
C PRO A 338 1.60 19.74 -0.18
N LEU A 339 2.92 19.88 -0.10
CA LEU A 339 3.62 21.15 0.07
C LEU A 339 3.85 21.86 -1.27
N LEU A 340 3.54 21.22 -2.38
CA LEU A 340 3.63 21.81 -3.71
C LEU A 340 2.28 22.40 -4.14
N SER A 341 2.37 23.41 -4.99
CA SER A 341 1.26 24.32 -5.27
C SER A 341 0.51 24.04 -6.56
N ASP A 342 1.08 23.18 -7.38
CA ASP A 342 0.52 22.76 -8.65
C ASP A 342 0.85 21.27 -8.79
N THR A 343 -0.13 20.50 -9.23
CA THR A 343 -0.10 19.10 -9.67
C THR A 343 0.82 18.86 -10.88
N THR A 344 1.87 19.66 -11.06
CA THR A 344 2.77 19.69 -12.22
C THR A 344 4.04 18.87 -12.02
N LEU A 345 4.05 17.88 -11.12
CA LEU A 345 4.85 16.71 -11.50
C LEU A 345 4.18 16.13 -12.73
N PRO A 346 4.94 15.78 -13.78
CA PRO A 346 4.36 15.06 -14.90
C PRO A 346 3.50 13.94 -14.32
N PRO A 347 2.27 13.74 -14.82
CA PRO A 347 1.48 12.61 -14.39
C PRO A 347 2.41 11.39 -14.46
N PRO A 348 2.35 10.46 -13.50
CA PRO A 348 3.18 9.26 -13.54
C PRO A 348 3.11 8.52 -14.89
N GLU A 349 2.09 8.81 -15.70
CA GLU A 349 1.92 8.46 -17.11
C GLU A 349 3.17 8.69 -17.98
N ASP A 350 3.88 9.82 -17.86
CA ASP A 350 5.06 10.12 -18.68
C ASP A 350 6.32 9.35 -18.20
N ALA A 351 6.31 8.88 -16.95
CA ALA A 351 7.38 8.07 -16.40
C ALA A 351 7.26 6.59 -16.80
N LEU A 352 6.07 6.14 -17.18
CA LEU A 352 5.80 4.77 -17.58
C LEU A 352 5.84 4.62 -19.10
N THR A 353 6.70 3.72 -19.57
CA THR A 353 6.62 3.24 -20.95
C THR A 353 5.23 2.62 -21.21
N PRO A 354 4.73 2.60 -22.46
CA PRO A 354 3.42 2.00 -22.77
C PRO A 354 3.28 0.56 -22.24
N SER A 355 4.35 -0.24 -22.31
CA SER A 355 4.34 -1.63 -21.84
C SER A 355 4.30 -1.75 -20.31
N THR A 356 4.95 -0.85 -19.58
CA THR A 356 4.91 -0.83 -18.11
C THR A 356 3.59 -0.29 -17.59
N ARG A 357 2.99 0.67 -18.28
CA ARG A 357 1.63 1.16 -17.99
C ARG A 357 0.60 0.04 -18.06
N ILE A 358 0.56 -0.70 -19.18
CA ILE A 358 -0.38 -1.82 -19.38
C ILE A 358 -0.27 -2.84 -18.25
N LYS A 359 0.97 -3.26 -17.91
CA LYS A 359 1.20 -4.22 -16.83
C LYS A 359 0.75 -3.69 -15.47
N THR A 360 1.09 -2.44 -15.17
CA THR A 360 0.79 -1.82 -13.88
C THR A 360 -0.71 -1.67 -13.69
N TYR A 361 -1.43 -1.19 -14.70
CA TYR A 361 -2.87 -0.98 -14.62
C TYR A 361 -3.63 -2.30 -14.52
N ALA A 362 -3.24 -3.30 -15.32
CA ALA A 362 -3.79 -4.64 -15.20
C ALA A 362 -3.59 -5.21 -13.78
N THR A 363 -2.37 -5.08 -13.23
CA THR A 363 -2.04 -5.53 -11.87
C THR A 363 -2.89 -4.82 -10.82
N VAL A 364 -3.14 -3.50 -10.96
CA VAL A 364 -3.99 -2.74 -10.04
C VAL A 364 -5.44 -3.22 -10.11
N VAL A 365 -5.99 -3.44 -11.30
CA VAL A 365 -7.36 -3.95 -11.47
C VAL A 365 -7.51 -5.33 -10.84
N GLU A 366 -6.57 -6.23 -11.09
CA GLU A 366 -6.52 -7.54 -10.44
C GLU A 366 -6.43 -7.40 -8.92
N ALA A 367 -5.54 -6.54 -8.41
CA ALA A 367 -5.37 -6.35 -6.98
C ALA A 367 -6.61 -5.76 -6.29
N LEU A 368 -7.37 -4.87 -6.96
CA LEU A 368 -8.64 -4.37 -6.44
C LEU A 368 -9.67 -5.50 -6.32
N LEU A 369 -9.74 -6.40 -7.30
CA LEU A 369 -10.59 -7.59 -7.23
C LEU A 369 -10.13 -8.55 -6.12
N GLY A 370 -8.82 -8.74 -5.97
CA GLY A 370 -8.23 -9.54 -4.89
C GLY A 370 -8.56 -8.96 -3.51
N ALA A 371 -8.41 -7.66 -3.31
CA ALA A 371 -8.77 -6.99 -2.06
C ALA A 371 -10.27 -7.08 -1.77
N ALA A 372 -11.11 -6.97 -2.81
CA ALA A 372 -12.54 -7.10 -2.66
C ALA A 372 -12.96 -8.54 -2.29
N TYR A 373 -12.28 -9.53 -2.86
CA TYR A 373 -12.45 -10.93 -2.47
C TYR A 373 -12.01 -11.18 -1.02
N ASP A 374 -10.83 -10.70 -0.64
CA ASP A 374 -10.30 -10.87 0.73
C ASP A 374 -11.25 -10.27 1.79
N ALA A 375 -11.88 -9.15 1.46
CA ALA A 375 -12.82 -8.49 2.36
C ALA A 375 -14.21 -9.15 2.45
N ALA A 376 -14.77 -9.64 1.33
CA ALA A 376 -16.18 -10.03 1.25
C ALA A 376 -16.48 -11.21 0.31
N GLY A 377 -15.49 -12.06 0.04
CA GLY A 377 -15.62 -13.25 -0.80
C GLY A 377 -15.99 -12.95 -2.25
N VAL A 378 -16.68 -13.89 -2.93
CA VAL A 378 -17.03 -13.71 -4.34
C VAL A 378 -17.98 -12.53 -4.55
N ALA A 379 -18.85 -12.25 -3.58
CA ALA A 379 -19.76 -11.10 -3.62
C ALA A 379 -19.03 -9.75 -3.63
N GLY A 380 -17.94 -9.64 -2.85
CA GLY A 380 -17.06 -8.49 -2.87
C GLY A 380 -16.42 -8.28 -4.24
N ALA A 381 -15.84 -9.35 -4.80
CA ALA A 381 -15.22 -9.32 -6.11
C ALA A 381 -16.20 -8.97 -7.26
N MET A 382 -17.42 -9.53 -7.24
CA MET A 382 -18.47 -9.16 -8.19
C MET A 382 -18.85 -7.68 -8.08
N THR A 383 -18.96 -7.16 -6.85
CA THR A 383 -19.27 -5.73 -6.62
C THR A 383 -18.17 -4.82 -7.16
N MET A 384 -16.89 -5.15 -6.88
CA MET A 384 -15.76 -4.41 -7.41
C MET A 384 -15.66 -4.49 -8.93
N ALA A 385 -15.85 -5.68 -9.51
CA ALA A 385 -15.86 -5.86 -10.97
C ALA A 385 -16.96 -5.04 -11.65
N HIS A 386 -18.12 -4.89 -11.00
CA HIS A 386 -19.20 -4.05 -11.50
C HIS A 386 -18.86 -2.55 -11.40
N HIS A 387 -18.21 -2.09 -10.33
CA HIS A 387 -17.71 -0.71 -10.23
C HIS A 387 -16.66 -0.39 -11.31
N LEU A 388 -15.91 -1.40 -11.74
CA LEU A 388 -14.94 -1.34 -12.84
C LEU A 388 -15.57 -1.61 -14.21
N GLU A 389 -16.89 -1.79 -14.29
CA GLU A 389 -17.62 -2.08 -15.54
C GLU A 389 -17.14 -3.34 -16.28
N LEU A 390 -16.50 -4.28 -15.58
CA LEU A 390 -16.06 -5.57 -16.12
C LEU A 390 -17.22 -6.55 -16.28
N VAL A 391 -18.24 -6.41 -15.44
CA VAL A 391 -19.45 -7.26 -15.40
C VAL A 391 -20.72 -6.42 -15.33
N SER A 392 -21.81 -6.99 -15.83
CA SER A 392 -23.09 -6.28 -15.95
C SER A 392 -23.85 -6.22 -14.63
N THR A 393 -23.62 -7.17 -13.72
CA THR A 393 -24.35 -7.29 -12.45
C THR A 393 -23.41 -7.53 -11.28
N ARG A 394 -23.86 -7.21 -10.07
CA ARG A 394 -23.16 -7.56 -8.81
C ARG A 394 -23.56 -8.94 -8.28
N ASN A 395 -24.47 -9.64 -8.97
CA ASN A 395 -25.07 -10.86 -8.44
C ASN A 395 -24.14 -12.06 -8.60
N VAL A 396 -23.94 -12.84 -7.53
CA VAL A 396 -23.18 -14.10 -7.56
C VAL A 396 -24.05 -15.28 -8.00
N ASP A 397 -25.37 -15.17 -7.83
CA ASP A 397 -26.28 -16.28 -8.07
C ASP A 397 -26.30 -16.66 -9.55
N LEU A 398 -26.17 -17.96 -9.78
CA LEU A 398 -26.25 -18.55 -11.10
C LEU A 398 -27.70 -18.92 -11.42
N PRO A 399 -28.12 -18.85 -12.70
CA PRO A 399 -29.40 -19.40 -13.11
C PRO A 399 -29.49 -20.88 -12.72
N ARG A 400 -30.62 -21.34 -12.17
CA ARG A 400 -30.79 -22.78 -11.89
C ARG A 400 -30.85 -23.55 -13.21
N LYS A 401 -30.13 -24.67 -13.30
CA LYS A 401 -30.17 -25.58 -14.45
C LYS A 401 -30.24 -27.02 -13.97
N ALA A 402 -31.30 -27.72 -14.36
CA ALA A 402 -31.42 -29.16 -14.20
C ALA A 402 -30.86 -29.83 -15.46
N TRP A 403 -29.79 -30.60 -15.32
CA TRP A 403 -29.31 -31.45 -16.41
C TRP A 403 -30.14 -32.72 -16.48
N ALA A 404 -30.45 -33.16 -17.70
CA ALA A 404 -31.20 -34.37 -17.92
C ALA A 404 -30.47 -35.56 -17.29
N LEU A 405 -31.23 -36.40 -16.58
CA LEU A 405 -30.72 -37.63 -15.98
C LEU A 405 -30.12 -38.52 -17.08
N PRO A 406 -28.84 -38.90 -16.97
CA PRO A 406 -28.29 -39.92 -17.85
C PRO A 406 -29.00 -41.25 -17.59
N ALA A 407 -29.04 -42.14 -18.59
CA ALA A 407 -29.49 -43.51 -18.36
C ALA A 407 -28.63 -44.13 -17.23
N PRO A 408 -29.22 -44.92 -16.30
CA PRO A 408 -28.59 -45.39 -15.05
C PRO A 408 -27.27 -46.18 -15.22
N THR A 409 -26.88 -46.53 -16.44
CA THR A 409 -25.68 -47.31 -16.78
C THR A 409 -24.46 -46.47 -17.22
N SER A 410 -24.56 -45.13 -17.28
CA SER A 410 -23.54 -44.32 -17.98
C SER A 410 -22.58 -43.51 -17.10
N CYS A 411 -22.76 -43.47 -15.77
CA CYS A 411 -21.77 -42.90 -14.84
C CYS A 411 -21.39 -43.95 -13.80
N ASN A 412 -20.18 -44.50 -13.89
CA ASN A 412 -19.64 -45.50 -12.96
C ASN A 412 -18.76 -44.90 -11.85
N TRP A 413 -18.77 -43.57 -11.70
CA TRP A 413 -17.98 -42.88 -10.68
C TRP A 413 -18.58 -43.11 -9.28
N GLN A 414 -17.72 -43.33 -8.30
CA GLN A 414 -18.11 -43.43 -6.89
C GLN A 414 -18.33 -42.03 -6.32
N LEU A 415 -19.41 -41.35 -6.72
CA LEU A 415 -19.66 -39.95 -6.35
C LEU A 415 -19.72 -39.72 -4.83
N GLY A 416 -20.15 -40.73 -4.05
CA GLY A 416 -20.14 -40.67 -2.59
C GLY A 416 -18.74 -40.50 -1.98
N SER A 417 -17.67 -40.89 -2.70
CA SER A 417 -16.28 -40.75 -2.25
C SER A 417 -15.78 -39.30 -2.29
N PHE A 418 -16.50 -38.39 -2.96
CA PHE A 418 -16.19 -36.96 -2.91
C PHE A 418 -16.62 -36.29 -1.60
N GLY A 419 -17.63 -36.84 -0.90
CA GLY A 419 -18.25 -36.21 0.26
C GLY A 419 -19.14 -35.00 -0.10
N PRO A 420 -19.54 -34.19 0.90
CA PRO A 420 -20.40 -33.03 0.68
C PRO A 420 -19.70 -31.94 -0.17
N PRO A 421 -20.44 -31.23 -1.04
CA PRO A 421 -21.90 -31.25 -1.20
C PRO A 421 -22.42 -32.31 -2.20
N ILE A 422 -21.55 -33.18 -2.73
CA ILE A 422 -21.91 -34.13 -3.80
C ILE A 422 -22.77 -35.28 -3.27
N ASP A 423 -22.75 -35.55 -1.97
CA ASP A 423 -23.64 -36.50 -1.30
C ASP A 423 -25.14 -36.13 -1.38
N GLN A 424 -25.46 -34.88 -1.69
CA GLN A 424 -26.84 -34.43 -1.88
C GLN A 424 -27.42 -35.00 -3.20
N PRO A 425 -28.60 -35.64 -3.19
CA PRO A 425 -29.13 -36.34 -4.37
C PRO A 425 -29.27 -35.47 -5.64
N ALA A 426 -29.64 -34.19 -5.47
CA ALA A 426 -29.79 -33.26 -6.59
C ALA A 426 -28.43 -32.87 -7.22
N VAL A 427 -27.41 -32.70 -6.39
CA VAL A 427 -26.03 -32.43 -6.83
C VAL A 427 -25.46 -33.67 -7.50
N ALA A 428 -25.55 -34.84 -6.86
CA ALA A 428 -25.08 -36.12 -7.42
C ALA A 428 -25.66 -36.41 -8.81
N THR A 429 -26.97 -36.17 -8.98
CA THR A 429 -27.66 -36.35 -10.27
C THR A 429 -27.08 -35.45 -11.37
N SER A 430 -26.90 -34.16 -11.06
CA SER A 430 -26.33 -33.18 -11.99
C SER A 430 -24.88 -33.50 -12.33
N VAL A 431 -24.11 -33.90 -11.33
CA VAL A 431 -22.72 -34.33 -11.47
C VAL A 431 -22.61 -35.55 -12.38
N ALA A 432 -23.43 -36.58 -12.16
CA ALA A 432 -23.46 -37.77 -13.01
C ALA A 432 -23.76 -37.42 -14.47
N ALA A 433 -24.74 -36.56 -14.72
CA ALA A 433 -25.07 -36.07 -16.06
C ALA A 433 -23.88 -35.40 -16.74
N CYS A 434 -23.25 -34.45 -16.05
CA CYS A 434 -22.12 -33.69 -16.57
C CYS A 434 -20.88 -34.56 -16.83
N VAL A 435 -20.59 -35.52 -15.95
CA VAL A 435 -19.48 -36.47 -16.11
C VAL A 435 -19.71 -37.38 -17.31
N SER A 436 -20.90 -37.99 -17.43
CA SER A 436 -21.21 -38.88 -18.54
C SER A 436 -21.08 -38.18 -19.88
N THR A 437 -21.61 -36.96 -20.03
CA THR A 437 -21.50 -36.20 -21.28
C THR A 437 -20.06 -35.77 -21.58
N SER A 438 -19.28 -35.40 -20.57
CA SER A 438 -17.87 -35.00 -20.73
C SER A 438 -17.00 -36.16 -21.20
N LEU A 439 -17.26 -37.37 -20.72
CA LEU A 439 -16.50 -38.58 -21.08
C LEU A 439 -16.95 -39.20 -22.40
N SER A 440 -18.22 -39.08 -22.76
CA SER A 440 -18.77 -39.68 -23.99
C SER A 440 -18.49 -38.86 -25.26
N GLY A 441 -17.80 -37.72 -25.15
CA GLY A 441 -17.60 -36.80 -26.28
C GLY A 441 -18.92 -36.29 -26.87
N GLY A 442 -19.96 -36.16 -26.03
CA GLY A 442 -21.27 -35.64 -26.45
C GLY A 442 -21.14 -34.22 -27.01
N THR A 443 -22.16 -33.75 -27.75
CA THR A 443 -22.15 -32.41 -28.35
C THR A 443 -21.77 -31.35 -27.30
N GLU A 444 -20.66 -30.64 -27.54
CA GLU A 444 -20.01 -29.70 -26.60
C GLU A 444 -21.02 -28.76 -25.91
N ALA A 445 -22.04 -28.33 -26.65
CA ALA A 445 -23.10 -27.42 -26.22
C ALA A 445 -23.82 -27.77 -24.90
N ALA A 446 -23.89 -29.04 -24.49
CA ALA A 446 -24.62 -29.44 -23.28
C ALA A 446 -23.81 -29.26 -21.98
N THR A 447 -22.47 -29.35 -22.03
CA THR A 447 -21.58 -29.30 -20.85
C THR A 447 -20.57 -28.16 -20.84
N ASP A 448 -20.54 -27.34 -21.88
CA ASP A 448 -19.62 -26.21 -21.99
C ASP A 448 -19.71 -25.22 -20.83
N GLY A 449 -20.93 -24.86 -20.40
CA GLY A 449 -21.14 -23.94 -19.27
C GLY A 449 -20.54 -24.46 -17.96
N PRO A 450 -20.96 -25.66 -17.48
CA PRO A 450 -20.38 -26.29 -16.29
C PRO A 450 -18.87 -26.46 -16.35
N LYS A 451 -18.34 -26.94 -17.48
CA LYS A 451 -16.91 -27.14 -17.65
C LYS A 451 -16.14 -25.82 -17.53
N LEU A 452 -16.60 -24.76 -18.22
CA LEU A 452 -15.96 -23.45 -18.14
C LEU A 452 -16.01 -22.86 -16.73
N LEU A 453 -17.15 -23.00 -16.04
CA LEU A 453 -17.29 -22.56 -14.65
C LEU A 453 -16.35 -23.32 -13.73
N GLY A 454 -16.28 -24.64 -13.88
CA GLY A 454 -15.41 -25.49 -13.09
C GLY A 454 -13.93 -25.22 -13.28
N GLU A 455 -13.50 -24.96 -14.51
CA GLU A 455 -12.12 -24.52 -14.78
C GLU A 455 -11.81 -23.23 -14.01
N ALA A 456 -12.71 -22.24 -14.07
CA ALA A 456 -12.54 -20.97 -13.37
C ALA A 456 -12.58 -21.12 -11.84
N LEU A 457 -13.47 -21.97 -11.32
CA LEU A 457 -13.56 -22.31 -9.89
C LEU A 457 -12.28 -22.98 -9.39
N GLN A 458 -11.77 -23.97 -10.10
CA GLN A 458 -10.55 -24.67 -9.71
C GLN A 458 -9.34 -23.72 -9.73
N TYR A 459 -9.28 -22.86 -10.74
CA TYR A 459 -8.21 -21.85 -10.83
C TYR A 459 -8.27 -20.87 -9.66
N ALA A 460 -9.46 -20.33 -9.35
CA ALA A 460 -9.69 -19.44 -8.20
C ALA A 460 -9.39 -20.14 -6.87
N ALA A 461 -9.91 -21.35 -6.65
CA ALA A 461 -9.71 -22.14 -5.43
C ALA A 461 -8.23 -22.39 -5.12
N THR A 462 -7.44 -22.67 -6.16
CA THR A 462 -5.98 -22.83 -6.06
C THR A 462 -5.31 -21.51 -5.66
N ALA A 463 -5.73 -20.39 -6.27
CA ALA A 463 -5.18 -19.08 -5.96
C ALA A 463 -5.51 -18.63 -4.52
N ILE A 464 -6.74 -18.89 -4.07
CA ILE A 464 -7.22 -18.60 -2.71
C ILE A 464 -6.41 -19.37 -1.66
N ASP A 465 -6.24 -20.69 -1.85
CA ASP A 465 -5.48 -21.53 -0.90
C ASP A 465 -4.01 -21.07 -0.80
N LEU A 466 -3.39 -20.74 -1.95
CA LEU A 466 -2.02 -20.23 -2.00
C LEU A 466 -1.87 -18.85 -1.37
N TYR A 467 -2.81 -17.94 -1.63
CA TYR A 467 -2.82 -16.61 -1.02
C TYR A 467 -2.87 -16.70 0.51
N ALA A 468 -3.70 -17.59 1.04
CA ALA A 468 -3.85 -17.81 2.50
C ALA A 468 -2.56 -18.31 3.18
N THR A 469 -1.61 -18.88 2.44
CA THR A 469 -0.32 -19.32 3.01
C THR A 469 0.64 -18.18 3.35
N GLY A 470 0.42 -16.98 2.82
CA GLY A 470 1.30 -15.83 3.04
C GLY A 470 2.65 -15.89 2.30
N THR A 471 2.85 -16.84 1.38
CA THR A 471 4.09 -16.95 0.58
C THR A 471 4.25 -15.81 -0.41
N ASP A 472 5.45 -15.68 -0.98
CA ASP A 472 5.71 -14.67 -2.02
C ASP A 472 4.95 -14.96 -3.33
N PRO A 473 4.59 -13.94 -4.11
CA PRO A 473 3.83 -14.10 -5.36
C PRO A 473 4.50 -15.02 -6.41
N GLY A 474 5.84 -15.04 -6.44
CA GLY A 474 6.60 -15.87 -7.37
C GLY A 474 6.45 -17.36 -7.04
N GLU A 475 6.54 -17.70 -5.76
CA GLU A 475 6.31 -19.05 -5.25
C GLU A 475 4.86 -19.49 -5.42
N MET A 476 3.90 -18.61 -5.14
CA MET A 476 2.47 -18.88 -5.40
C MET A 476 2.24 -19.21 -6.87
N THR A 477 2.85 -18.44 -7.78
CA THR A 477 2.78 -18.71 -9.22
C THR A 477 3.37 -20.07 -9.56
N ARG A 478 4.56 -20.41 -9.06
CA ARG A 478 5.16 -21.73 -9.30
C ARG A 478 4.27 -22.87 -8.82
N ARG A 479 3.75 -22.79 -7.60
CA ARG A 479 2.89 -23.84 -7.01
C ARG A 479 1.59 -24.02 -7.78
N ARG A 480 0.96 -22.93 -8.22
CA ARG A 480 -0.26 -22.99 -9.03
C ARG A 480 -0.07 -23.82 -10.30
N HIS A 481 1.10 -23.77 -10.94
CA HIS A 481 1.39 -24.55 -12.15
C HIS A 481 1.44 -26.07 -11.94
N PHE A 482 1.57 -26.56 -10.70
CA PHE A 482 1.51 -28.00 -10.41
C PHE A 482 0.08 -28.54 -10.43
N VAL A 483 -0.92 -27.69 -10.20
CA VAL A 483 -2.34 -28.08 -10.25
C VAL A 483 -2.82 -28.03 -11.70
N THR A 484 -2.55 -29.10 -12.43
CA THR A 484 -2.96 -29.31 -13.81
C THR A 484 -4.16 -30.26 -13.90
N ARG A 485 -4.85 -30.26 -15.05
CA ARG A 485 -5.88 -31.28 -15.35
C ARG A 485 -5.37 -32.70 -15.14
N ALA A 486 -4.14 -32.99 -15.58
CA ALA A 486 -3.54 -34.30 -15.39
C ALA A 486 -3.34 -34.65 -13.91
N SER A 487 -2.86 -33.70 -13.09
CA SER A 487 -2.71 -33.93 -11.65
C SER A 487 -4.05 -34.16 -10.93
N LEU A 488 -5.09 -33.42 -11.32
CA LEU A 488 -6.45 -33.59 -10.79
C LEU A 488 -7.04 -34.94 -11.19
N GLY A 489 -6.85 -35.35 -12.44
CA GLY A 489 -7.31 -36.65 -12.92
C GLY A 489 -6.55 -37.82 -12.32
N ALA A 490 -5.23 -37.71 -12.11
CA ALA A 490 -4.44 -38.72 -11.42
C ALA A 490 -4.96 -38.92 -9.98
N ARG A 491 -5.26 -37.81 -9.29
CA ARG A 491 -5.85 -37.86 -7.95
C ARG A 491 -7.21 -38.57 -7.92
N LEU A 492 -8.06 -38.39 -8.92
CA LEU A 492 -9.34 -39.11 -9.00
C LEU A 492 -9.15 -40.63 -9.05
N VAL A 493 -8.08 -41.09 -9.70
CA VAL A 493 -7.71 -42.51 -9.74
C VAL A 493 -7.14 -42.95 -8.39
N ASP A 494 -6.21 -42.18 -7.81
CA ASP A 494 -5.55 -42.49 -6.53
C ASP A 494 -6.53 -42.55 -5.35
N THR A 495 -7.62 -41.77 -5.43
CA THR A 495 -8.69 -41.73 -4.42
C THR A 495 -9.82 -42.72 -4.71
N HIS A 496 -9.67 -43.58 -5.73
CA HIS A 496 -10.65 -44.59 -6.14
C HIS A 496 -12.05 -44.03 -6.48
N VAL A 497 -12.15 -42.75 -6.84
CA VAL A 497 -13.41 -42.15 -7.32
C VAL A 497 -13.81 -42.74 -8.67
N VAL A 498 -12.83 -43.03 -9.52
CA VAL A 498 -13.03 -43.57 -10.87
C VAL A 498 -12.60 -45.05 -10.91
N PRO A 499 -13.45 -45.98 -11.35
CA PRO A 499 -13.08 -47.39 -11.47
C PRO A 499 -12.14 -47.64 -12.65
N THR A 500 -11.30 -48.67 -12.53
CA THR A 500 -10.38 -49.12 -13.59
C THR A 500 -11.08 -50.05 -14.60
N PRO A 501 -10.79 -49.97 -15.92
CA PRO A 501 -9.81 -49.09 -16.57
C PRO A 501 -10.31 -47.65 -16.70
N ALA A 502 -9.47 -46.69 -16.29
CA ALA A 502 -9.83 -45.29 -16.28
C ALA A 502 -9.45 -44.60 -17.62
N PRO A 503 -10.22 -43.58 -18.06
CA PRO A 503 -9.81 -42.65 -19.10
C PRO A 503 -8.45 -41.98 -18.80
N SER A 504 -7.91 -41.24 -19.76
CA SER A 504 -6.67 -40.47 -19.53
C SER A 504 -6.86 -39.46 -18.38
N ALA A 505 -5.79 -39.22 -17.61
CA ALA A 505 -5.83 -38.28 -16.49
C ALA A 505 -6.29 -36.87 -16.93
N THR A 506 -5.93 -36.42 -18.13
CA THR A 506 -6.41 -35.14 -18.67
C THR A 506 -7.92 -35.13 -18.91
N ALA A 507 -8.49 -36.23 -19.45
CA ALA A 507 -9.93 -36.35 -19.66
C ALA A 507 -10.68 -36.40 -18.32
N LEU A 508 -10.12 -37.08 -17.32
CA LEU A 508 -10.65 -37.10 -15.96
C LEU A 508 -10.62 -35.72 -15.29
N GLY A 509 -9.52 -34.97 -15.45
CA GLY A 509 -9.42 -33.60 -14.98
C GLY A 509 -10.46 -32.68 -15.62
N ALA A 510 -10.69 -32.81 -16.92
CA ALA A 510 -11.75 -32.08 -17.61
C ALA A 510 -13.16 -32.48 -17.13
N ALA A 511 -13.40 -33.76 -16.86
CA ALA A 511 -14.66 -34.22 -16.28
C ALA A 511 -14.85 -33.67 -14.85
N TYR A 512 -13.79 -33.59 -14.04
CA TYR A 512 -13.81 -32.96 -12.71
C TYR A 512 -14.16 -31.47 -12.77
N GLU A 513 -13.69 -30.72 -13.76
CA GLU A 513 -14.13 -29.34 -13.97
C GLU A 513 -15.66 -29.30 -14.17
N SER A 514 -16.23 -30.20 -14.99
CA SER A 514 -17.68 -30.30 -15.15
C SER A 514 -18.40 -30.64 -13.83
N VAL A 515 -17.79 -31.46 -12.94
CA VAL A 515 -18.30 -31.72 -11.58
C VAL A 515 -18.40 -30.42 -10.79
N LEU A 516 -17.34 -29.60 -10.77
CA LEU A 516 -17.33 -28.32 -10.05
C LEU A 516 -18.41 -27.36 -10.55
N GLY A 517 -18.60 -27.26 -11.87
CA GLY A 517 -19.66 -26.45 -12.44
C GLY A 517 -21.06 -26.91 -12.04
N ALA A 518 -21.29 -28.23 -12.01
CA ALA A 518 -22.55 -28.82 -11.56
C ALA A 518 -22.80 -28.59 -10.06
N VAL A 519 -21.75 -28.68 -9.23
CA VAL A 519 -21.82 -28.34 -7.80
C VAL A 519 -22.21 -26.87 -7.65
N ALA A 520 -21.55 -25.95 -8.36
CA ALA A 520 -21.85 -24.52 -8.27
C ALA A 520 -23.28 -24.16 -8.68
N ALA A 521 -23.81 -24.84 -9.69
CA ALA A 521 -25.18 -24.62 -10.17
C ALA A 521 -26.26 -25.02 -9.16
N ASN A 522 -25.98 -26.00 -8.29
CA ASN A 522 -26.95 -26.59 -7.38
C ASN A 522 -26.75 -26.17 -5.92
N ALA A 523 -25.49 -26.07 -5.48
CA ALA A 523 -25.10 -25.74 -4.11
C ALA A 523 -24.54 -24.32 -3.97
N GLY A 524 -24.36 -23.59 -5.07
CA GLY A 524 -23.82 -22.23 -5.09
C GLY A 524 -22.29 -22.18 -5.29
N VAL A 525 -21.82 -21.01 -5.73
CA VAL A 525 -20.40 -20.76 -6.08
C VAL A 525 -19.48 -20.98 -4.88
N GLU A 526 -19.85 -20.48 -3.70
CA GLU A 526 -19.03 -20.60 -2.48
C GLU A 526 -18.86 -22.06 -2.04
N ALA A 527 -19.92 -22.87 -2.11
CA ALA A 527 -19.84 -24.31 -1.80
C ALA A 527 -18.89 -25.04 -2.78
N ALA A 528 -18.95 -24.68 -4.07
CA ALA A 528 -18.07 -25.25 -5.08
C ALA A 528 -16.61 -24.81 -4.90
N LEU A 529 -16.35 -23.55 -4.51
CA LEU A 529 -15.01 -23.07 -4.16
C LEU A 529 -14.44 -23.81 -2.96
N ALA A 530 -15.20 -23.92 -1.88
CA ALA A 530 -14.77 -24.64 -0.68
C ALA A 530 -14.43 -26.11 -0.99
N PHE A 531 -15.28 -26.77 -1.78
CA PHE A 531 -15.05 -28.12 -2.27
C PHE A 531 -13.78 -28.22 -3.13
N ALA A 532 -13.61 -27.33 -4.11
CA ALA A 532 -12.42 -27.31 -4.97
C ALA A 532 -11.13 -27.06 -4.18
N THR A 533 -11.14 -26.13 -3.23
CA THR A 533 -10.01 -25.82 -2.35
C THR A 533 -9.61 -27.04 -1.52
N ALA A 534 -10.58 -27.69 -0.86
CA ALA A 534 -10.33 -28.90 -0.09
C ALA A 534 -9.76 -30.03 -0.97
N TRP A 535 -10.27 -30.17 -2.18
CA TRP A 535 -9.82 -31.19 -3.13
C TRP A 535 -8.41 -30.92 -3.65
N SER A 536 -8.05 -29.69 -4.02
CA SER A 536 -6.72 -29.41 -4.57
C SER A 536 -5.62 -29.28 -3.52
N ARG A 537 -5.95 -28.98 -2.24
CA ARG A 537 -4.95 -28.70 -1.20
C ARG A 537 -3.84 -29.75 -1.07
N PRO A 538 -4.11 -31.08 -1.04
CA PRO A 538 -3.01 -32.04 -0.95
C PRO A 538 -2.10 -32.06 -2.19
N LEU A 539 -2.56 -31.64 -3.37
CA LEU A 539 -1.69 -31.49 -4.54
C LEU A 539 -0.70 -30.32 -4.34
N LEU A 540 -1.16 -29.23 -3.73
CA LEU A 540 -0.31 -28.09 -3.38
C LEU A 540 0.70 -28.43 -2.27
N VAL A 541 0.31 -29.27 -1.32
CA VAL A 541 1.24 -29.76 -0.28
C VAL A 541 2.31 -30.68 -0.87
N SER A 542 1.96 -31.61 -1.78
CA SER A 542 2.96 -32.48 -2.41
C SER A 542 3.97 -31.68 -3.24
N ALA A 543 3.54 -30.61 -3.91
CA ALA A 543 4.44 -29.72 -4.65
C ALA A 543 5.52 -29.05 -3.77
N LEU A 544 5.30 -28.94 -2.45
CA LEU A 544 6.33 -28.46 -1.50
C LEU A 544 7.48 -29.44 -1.34
N VAL A 545 7.18 -30.74 -1.32
CA VAL A 545 8.15 -31.79 -0.98
C VAL A 545 9.15 -32.00 -2.13
N ASP A 546 8.68 -31.93 -3.38
CA ASP A 546 9.51 -32.11 -4.57
C ASP A 546 10.46 -30.92 -4.86
N LEU A 547 10.26 -29.76 -4.21
CA LEU A 547 11.11 -28.57 -4.36
C LEU A 547 12.30 -28.53 -3.37
N VAL A 548 12.26 -29.31 -2.29
CA VAL A 548 13.33 -29.35 -1.27
C VAL A 548 14.69 -29.80 -1.83
N PRO A 549 14.78 -30.76 -2.77
CA PRO A 549 16.07 -31.15 -3.36
C PRO A 549 16.65 -30.09 -4.30
N VAL A 550 15.82 -29.29 -4.99
CA VAL A 550 16.26 -28.30 -5.97
C VAL A 550 16.81 -27.04 -5.31
N LEU A 551 16.34 -26.68 -4.12
CA LEU A 551 16.87 -25.55 -3.36
C LEU A 551 18.22 -25.88 -2.70
N ARG A 552 18.44 -27.12 -2.26
CA ARG A 552 19.75 -27.55 -1.73
C ARG A 552 20.88 -27.51 -2.77
N ALA A 553 20.57 -27.69 -4.05
CA ALA A 553 21.54 -27.64 -5.14
C ALA A 553 21.87 -26.21 -5.63
N ARG A 554 21.25 -25.16 -5.05
CA ARG A 554 21.55 -23.74 -5.37
C ARG A 554 22.34 -23.03 -4.28
N ASP A 555 22.44 -23.62 -3.09
CA ASP A 555 23.23 -23.14 -1.96
C ASP A 555 24.56 -23.92 -1.80
N GLU A 556 24.85 -24.85 -2.73
CA GLU A 556 26.17 -25.46 -3.00
C GLU A 556 26.73 -24.91 -4.32
#